data_AF-A0A3A8MZE9-F1
#
_entry.id   AF-A0A3A8MZE9-F1
#
_cell.length_a   1.000
_cell.length_b   1.000
_cell.length_c   1.000
_cell.angle_alpha   90.00
_cell.angle_beta   90.00
_cell.angle_gamma   90.00
#
_symmetry.space_group_name_H-M   'P 1'
#
loop_
_entity.id
_entity.type
_entity.pdbx_description
1 polymer ?
#
loop_
_entity_poly.entity_id
_entity_poly.type
_entity_poly.pdbx_seq_one_letter_code
_entity_poly.pdbx_strand_id
1 'polypeptide(L)'
;MTTDLRPQSVPPEATFDADANLWRDGGPNDSRERLWIHPSGLLLLDATRKDGKLDGEIKWSLGIHQMSEHAPRVAMQAALGLPKGPNHTMIATFADGALVEVRFRPGFDFPDTLRVELREGVIDGAVEWKVGPVEGALFEYAGTKLLHKVFKVPKPWPHRLTAVFVKGKLKSTTYFDKEGTPLEVSKTPLTEWGEAAEASTLAGYIERGDFAADAARFFPKAPRVSKPGSEKVRAVPAGRALDAVVMGGGVPSMTLAFDFDSYGFDCKKEELYGASDDKYVGIASDGSGEMFLLDVTTGEVVRYAHEEGSVAPAFTSLDHLAFSLLRIEAAAKKLIPKAKLSALFKRLGLTTAGALLKEY
;
A
#
# COMPACT_ATOMS: atom_id res chain seq x y z
N MET A 1 58.34 15.94 3.94
CA MET A 1 57.49 15.85 5.14
C MET A 1 56.13 16.42 4.77
N THR A 2 55.19 15.59 4.32
CA THR A 2 53.79 16.01 4.16
C THR A 2 53.17 15.95 5.55
N THR A 3 52.84 17.13 6.09
CA THR A 3 52.04 17.29 7.30
C THR A 3 50.60 16.96 6.94
N ASP A 4 50.26 15.67 6.86
CA ASP A 4 48.87 15.25 6.74
C ASP A 4 48.19 15.58 8.08
N LEU A 5 47.48 16.72 8.11
CA LEU A 5 46.82 17.23 9.31
C LEU A 5 45.78 16.20 9.76
N ARG A 6 46.06 15.53 10.89
CA ARG A 6 45.14 14.60 11.53
C ARG A 6 43.77 15.29 11.74
N PRO A 7 42.67 14.74 11.22
CA PRO A 7 41.34 15.30 11.45
C PRO A 7 40.96 15.25 12.93
N GLN A 8 40.16 16.22 13.39
CA GLN A 8 39.74 16.31 14.81
C GLN A 8 38.96 15.07 15.29
N SER A 9 38.25 14.39 14.38
CA SER A 9 37.49 13.16 14.67
C SER A 9 38.37 11.92 14.81
N VAL A 10 39.64 12.00 14.42
CA VAL A 10 40.60 10.88 14.48
C VAL A 10 41.39 10.98 15.79
N PRO A 11 41.37 9.93 16.63
CA PRO A 11 41.99 9.99 17.93
C PRO A 11 43.53 9.89 17.83
N PRO A 12 44.26 10.36 18.87
CA PRO A 12 45.70 10.49 18.79
C PRO A 12 46.47 9.17 18.67
N GLU A 13 45.89 8.08 19.15
CA GLU A 13 46.40 6.71 19.06
C GLU A 13 46.32 6.12 17.63
N ALA A 14 45.52 6.71 16.73
CA ALA A 14 45.39 6.21 15.37
C ALA A 14 46.65 6.50 14.53
N THR A 15 47.09 5.49 13.78
CA THR A 15 48.21 5.54 12.84
C THR A 15 47.72 5.72 11.41
N PHE A 16 48.43 6.49 10.60
CA PHE A 16 48.10 6.67 9.19
C PHE A 16 48.69 5.53 8.33
N ASP A 17 47.81 4.84 7.61
CA ASP A 17 48.09 3.84 6.60
C ASP A 17 48.11 4.53 5.22
N ALA A 18 49.31 4.80 4.72
CA ALA A 18 49.53 5.53 3.47
C ALA A 18 49.06 4.74 2.23
N ASP A 19 49.17 3.40 2.27
CA ASP A 19 48.79 2.54 1.15
C ASP A 19 47.27 2.49 0.99
N ALA A 20 46.55 2.45 2.11
CA ALA A 20 45.08 2.48 2.12
C ALA A 20 44.49 3.91 2.14
N ASN A 21 45.32 4.93 2.34
CA ASN A 21 44.92 6.33 2.59
C ASN A 21 43.89 6.44 3.73
N LEU A 22 44.21 5.83 4.88
CA LEU A 22 43.31 5.68 6.04
C LEU A 22 44.01 5.98 7.36
N TRP A 23 43.26 6.45 8.34
CA TRP A 23 43.66 6.37 9.74
C TRP A 23 43.13 5.08 10.35
N ARG A 24 43.95 4.39 11.12
CA ARG A 24 43.66 3.10 11.74
C ARG A 24 43.97 3.13 13.22
N ASP A 25 43.07 2.62 14.02
CA ASP A 25 43.26 2.31 15.44
C ASP A 25 42.84 0.87 15.72
N GLY A 26 43.77 0.08 16.26
CA GLY A 26 43.64 -1.38 16.37
C GLY A 26 43.63 -2.12 15.02
N GLY A 27 43.39 -3.42 15.10
CA GLY A 27 43.35 -4.31 13.95
C GLY A 27 42.56 -5.59 14.20
N PRO A 28 42.59 -6.55 13.27
CA PRO A 28 41.76 -7.75 13.32
C PRO A 28 41.97 -8.65 14.55
N ASN A 29 43.12 -8.51 15.23
CA ASN A 29 43.47 -9.28 16.43
C ASN A 29 43.19 -8.53 17.73
N ASP A 30 42.83 -7.25 17.65
CA ASP A 30 42.49 -6.43 18.81
C ASP A 30 41.00 -6.56 19.13
N SER A 31 40.60 -6.21 20.35
CA SER A 31 39.19 -6.22 20.78
C SER A 31 38.32 -5.21 20.03
N ARG A 32 38.94 -4.22 19.37
CA ARG A 32 38.25 -3.20 18.59
C ARG A 32 39.16 -2.70 17.46
N GLU A 33 38.57 -2.49 16.30
CA GLU A 33 39.21 -1.95 15.11
C GLU A 33 38.40 -0.75 14.61
N ARG A 34 39.07 0.39 14.39
CA ARG A 34 38.45 1.62 13.90
C ARG A 34 39.23 2.16 12.71
N LEU A 35 38.51 2.56 11.66
CA LEU A 35 39.07 3.11 10.43
C LEU A 35 38.40 4.45 10.10
N TRP A 36 39.20 5.45 9.73
CA TRP A 36 38.71 6.75 9.27
C TRP A 36 39.36 7.16 7.96
N ILE A 37 38.58 7.82 7.11
CA ILE A 37 39.00 8.21 5.77
C ILE A 37 39.87 9.47 5.84
N HIS A 38 41.01 9.48 5.16
CA HIS A 38 41.80 10.69 4.94
C HIS A 38 41.33 11.43 3.67
N PRO A 39 41.24 12.77 3.66
CA PRO A 39 41.56 13.71 4.74
C PRO A 39 40.37 14.08 5.63
N SER A 40 39.15 13.59 5.38
CA SER A 40 37.95 14.10 6.09
C SER A 40 37.81 13.66 7.54
N GLY A 41 38.43 12.55 7.94
CA GLY A 41 38.18 11.92 9.23
C GLY A 41 36.80 11.29 9.36
N LEU A 42 36.10 11.01 8.25
CA LEU A 42 34.83 10.29 8.26
C LEU A 42 35.05 8.85 8.71
N LEU A 43 34.22 8.37 9.65
CA LEU A 43 34.27 7.01 10.14
C LEU A 43 33.88 6.03 9.03
N LEU A 44 34.80 5.12 8.70
CA LEU A 44 34.58 4.04 7.75
C LEU A 44 34.10 2.77 8.45
N LEU A 45 34.80 2.40 9.53
CA LEU A 45 34.58 1.17 10.29
C LEU A 45 34.74 1.47 11.77
N ASP A 46 33.82 0.95 12.58
CA ASP A 46 34.01 0.77 14.00
C ASP A 46 33.52 -0.64 14.34
N ALA A 47 34.46 -1.53 14.62
CA ALA A 47 34.21 -2.95 14.77
C ALA A 47 34.71 -3.45 16.11
N THR A 48 33.82 -4.01 16.92
CA THR A 48 34.17 -4.80 18.10
C THR A 48 34.43 -6.24 17.72
N ARG A 49 35.37 -6.88 18.44
CA ARG A 49 35.80 -8.26 18.18
C ARG A 49 35.93 -9.07 19.46
N LYS A 50 35.65 -10.36 19.33
CA LYS A 50 35.84 -11.39 20.35
C LYS A 50 36.48 -12.61 19.67
N ASP A 51 37.63 -13.04 20.18
CA ASP A 51 38.40 -14.16 19.63
C ASP A 51 38.69 -14.02 18.12
N GLY A 52 39.02 -12.80 17.68
CA GLY A 52 39.32 -12.45 16.28
C GLY A 52 38.10 -12.35 15.35
N LYS A 53 36.89 -12.65 15.83
CA LYS A 53 35.64 -12.55 15.06
C LYS A 53 34.91 -11.25 15.38
N LEU A 54 34.11 -10.75 14.45
CA LEU A 54 33.19 -9.64 14.71
C LEU A 54 32.16 -10.07 15.77
N ASP A 55 31.98 -9.24 16.79
CA ASP A 55 31.06 -9.51 17.88
C ASP A 55 30.54 -8.18 18.42
N GLY A 56 29.24 -8.07 18.71
CA GLY A 56 28.60 -6.80 19.09
C GLY A 56 28.22 -5.93 17.89
N GLU A 57 28.08 -4.62 18.14
CA GLU A 57 27.64 -3.65 17.13
C GLU A 57 28.81 -3.17 16.28
N ILE A 58 28.69 -3.32 14.96
CA ILE A 58 29.66 -2.90 13.95
C ILE A 58 29.06 -1.78 13.12
N LYS A 59 29.77 -0.65 13.02
CA LYS A 59 29.38 0.47 12.15
C LYS A 59 30.22 0.45 10.90
N TRP A 60 29.56 0.56 9.74
CA TRP A 60 30.21 0.62 8.45
C TRP A 60 29.60 1.72 7.58
N SER A 61 30.44 2.43 6.83
CA SER A 61 30.03 3.38 5.80
C SER A 61 30.90 3.25 4.57
N LEU A 62 30.33 3.19 3.36
CA LEU A 62 31.09 3.30 2.11
C LEU A 62 31.46 4.77 1.81
N GLY A 63 32.16 5.42 2.72
CA GLY A 63 32.67 6.76 2.46
C GLY A 63 33.82 6.70 1.44
N ILE A 64 33.75 7.56 0.43
CA ILE A 64 34.80 7.77 -0.57
C ILE A 64 34.98 9.26 -0.82
N HIS A 65 36.22 9.69 -1.07
CA HIS A 65 36.53 11.03 -1.59
C HIS A 65 36.70 11.04 -3.09
N GLN A 66 37.10 9.90 -3.65
CA GLN A 66 37.36 9.72 -5.08
C GLN A 66 36.92 8.33 -5.53
N MET A 67 36.55 8.21 -6.80
CA MET A 67 35.99 6.96 -7.33
C MET A 67 36.95 5.76 -7.28
N SER A 68 38.26 5.99 -7.28
CA SER A 68 39.28 4.95 -7.12
C SER A 68 39.17 4.19 -5.80
N GLU A 69 38.59 4.79 -4.77
CA GLU A 69 38.41 4.19 -3.45
C GLU A 69 37.22 3.22 -3.39
N HIS A 70 36.27 3.33 -4.33
CA HIS A 70 35.03 2.56 -4.28
C HIS A 70 35.27 1.04 -4.30
N ALA A 71 36.02 0.53 -5.27
CA ALA A 71 36.25 -0.92 -5.41
C ALA A 71 37.01 -1.52 -4.21
N PRO A 72 38.11 -0.92 -3.70
CA PRO A 72 38.76 -1.36 -2.47
C PRO A 72 37.81 -1.38 -1.25
N ARG A 73 36.93 -0.39 -1.12
CA ARG A 73 35.98 -0.30 0.00
C ARG A 73 34.92 -1.39 -0.05
N VAL A 74 34.39 -1.68 -1.24
CA VAL A 74 33.47 -2.81 -1.46
C VAL A 74 34.15 -4.14 -1.17
N ALA A 75 35.42 -4.31 -1.56
CA ALA A 75 36.19 -5.51 -1.26
C ALA A 75 36.41 -5.66 0.25
N MET A 76 36.71 -4.57 0.96
CA MET A 76 36.83 -4.56 2.43
C MET A 76 35.52 -4.93 3.12
N GLN A 77 34.38 -4.36 2.70
CA GLN A 77 33.06 -4.75 3.20
C GLN A 77 32.82 -6.26 3.06
N ALA A 78 33.14 -6.82 1.89
CA ALA A 78 32.98 -8.24 1.62
C ALA A 78 33.93 -9.10 2.47
N ALA A 79 35.18 -8.68 2.65
CA ALA A 79 36.18 -9.37 3.47
C ALA A 79 35.80 -9.39 4.96
N LEU A 80 35.13 -8.33 5.44
CA LEU A 80 34.56 -8.27 6.79
C LEU A 80 33.31 -9.14 6.94
N GLY A 81 32.77 -9.71 5.86
CA GLY A 81 31.52 -10.46 5.90
C GLY A 81 30.32 -9.57 6.21
N LEU A 82 30.33 -8.30 5.78
CA LEU A 82 29.20 -7.40 5.97
C LEU A 82 28.16 -7.57 4.84
N PRO A 83 26.87 -7.44 5.16
CA PRO A 83 25.79 -7.59 4.17
C PRO A 83 25.75 -6.42 3.19
N LYS A 84 25.02 -6.58 2.08
CA LYS A 84 24.68 -5.50 1.14
C LYS A 84 23.23 -5.08 1.31
N GLY A 85 22.91 -3.81 1.03
CA GLY A 85 21.55 -3.30 1.13
C GLY A 85 21.36 -1.96 0.41
N PRO A 86 20.24 -1.26 0.64
CA PRO A 86 19.82 -0.10 -0.15
C PRO A 86 20.64 1.15 0.12
N ASN A 87 21.34 1.20 1.27
CA ASN A 87 22.24 2.28 1.62
C ASN A 87 23.63 1.72 1.91
N HIS A 88 24.61 2.59 1.73
CA HIS A 88 26.01 2.26 1.94
C HIS A 88 26.50 2.43 3.38
N THR A 89 25.65 3.00 4.25
CA THR A 89 25.90 3.08 5.69
C THR A 89 25.02 2.07 6.42
N MET A 90 25.61 1.33 7.34
CA MET A 90 24.89 0.32 8.13
C MET A 90 25.43 0.18 9.54
N ILE A 91 24.57 -0.37 10.38
CA ILE A 91 24.92 -0.91 11.68
C ILE A 91 24.58 -2.41 11.66
N ALA A 92 25.58 -3.26 11.81
CA ALA A 92 25.45 -4.71 11.80
C ALA A 92 25.76 -5.26 13.20
N THR A 93 24.87 -6.08 13.75
CA THR A 93 25.03 -6.67 15.07
C THR A 93 25.41 -8.13 14.92
N PHE A 94 26.51 -8.52 15.55
CA PHE A 94 27.01 -9.89 15.60
C PHE A 94 26.87 -10.46 17.01
N ALA A 95 26.58 -11.75 17.10
CA ALA A 95 26.62 -12.52 18.34
C ALA A 95 27.41 -13.80 18.10
N ASP A 96 28.51 -13.96 18.84
CA ASP A 96 29.45 -15.08 18.73
C ASP A 96 29.93 -15.32 17.27
N GLY A 97 30.15 -14.23 16.53
CA GLY A 97 30.61 -14.25 15.14
C GLY A 97 29.51 -14.42 14.09
N ALA A 98 28.24 -14.58 14.47
CA ALA A 98 27.12 -14.68 13.54
C ALA A 98 26.35 -13.36 13.43
N LEU A 99 26.01 -12.94 12.21
CA LEU A 99 25.15 -11.78 11.99
C LEU A 99 23.74 -12.08 12.47
N VAL A 100 23.23 -11.28 13.42
CA VAL A 100 21.87 -11.42 13.99
C VAL A 100 20.95 -10.28 13.58
N GLU A 101 21.49 -9.12 13.24
CA GLU A 101 20.70 -7.99 12.76
C GLU A 101 21.55 -7.09 11.84
N VAL A 102 20.92 -6.49 10.83
CA VAL A 102 21.47 -5.32 10.15
C VAL A 102 20.45 -4.21 10.01
N ARG A 103 20.92 -2.98 10.17
CA ARG A 103 20.18 -1.72 10.02
C ARG A 103 20.87 -0.84 8.97
N PHE A 104 20.23 -0.60 7.84
CA PHE A 104 20.73 0.29 6.77
C PHE A 104 20.14 1.70 6.91
N ARG A 105 21.01 2.69 6.80
CA ARG A 105 20.68 4.11 7.02
C ARG A 105 21.38 4.99 5.98
N PRO A 106 20.86 6.19 5.65
CA PRO A 106 21.59 7.17 4.84
C PRO A 106 22.86 7.69 5.53
N GLY A 107 22.88 7.69 6.87
CA GLY A 107 24.00 8.05 7.73
C GLY A 107 23.73 7.56 9.16
N PHE A 108 24.73 7.57 10.04
CA PHE A 108 24.59 6.96 11.37
C PHE A 108 23.52 7.62 12.25
N ASP A 109 23.29 8.92 12.08
CA ASP A 109 22.30 9.71 12.83
C ASP A 109 20.90 9.72 12.20
N PHE A 110 20.72 9.05 11.06
CA PHE A 110 19.44 8.99 10.36
C PHE A 110 18.63 7.74 10.76
N PRO A 111 17.29 7.79 10.65
CA PRO A 111 16.45 6.62 10.88
C PRO A 111 16.75 5.46 9.92
N ASP A 112 16.40 4.25 10.36
CA ASP A 112 16.49 3.04 9.55
C ASP A 112 15.59 3.13 8.31
N THR A 113 16.20 2.83 7.18
CA THR A 113 15.52 2.59 5.90
C THR A 113 15.22 1.13 5.67
N LEU A 114 16.06 0.24 6.21
CA LEU A 114 15.86 -1.19 6.20
C LEU A 114 16.46 -1.79 7.47
N ARG A 115 15.69 -2.60 8.18
CA ARG A 115 16.14 -3.41 9.30
C ARG A 115 15.81 -4.86 9.01
N VAL A 116 16.77 -5.76 9.21
CA VAL A 116 16.63 -7.20 8.93
C VAL A 116 17.17 -8.00 10.11
N GLU A 117 16.34 -8.82 10.71
CA GLU A 117 16.74 -9.80 11.73
C GLU A 117 17.11 -11.15 11.10
N LEU A 118 18.13 -11.78 11.66
CA LEU A 118 18.66 -13.07 11.23
C LEU A 118 18.81 -14.02 12.40
N ARG A 119 18.61 -15.31 12.11
CA ARG A 119 18.96 -16.42 13.00
C ARG A 119 19.59 -17.52 12.15
N GLU A 120 20.74 -18.03 12.57
CA GLU A 120 21.44 -19.12 11.88
C GLU A 120 21.69 -18.82 10.37
N GLY A 121 21.97 -17.55 10.04
CA GLY A 121 22.28 -17.11 8.68
C GLY A 121 21.07 -16.95 7.73
N VAL A 122 19.85 -17.18 8.21
CA VAL A 122 18.60 -16.94 7.46
C VAL A 122 17.80 -15.79 8.06
N ILE A 123 16.97 -15.14 7.24
CA ILE A 123 16.05 -14.09 7.72
C ILE A 123 14.98 -14.76 8.59
N ASP A 124 14.97 -14.41 9.87
CA ASP A 124 14.06 -14.96 10.87
C ASP A 124 13.82 -13.89 11.94
N GLY A 125 12.57 -13.45 12.07
CA GLY A 125 12.21 -12.27 12.85
C GLY A 125 11.61 -11.14 12.01
N ALA A 126 11.78 -9.92 12.49
CA ALA A 126 11.21 -8.73 11.88
C ALA A 126 12.07 -8.21 10.71
N VAL A 127 11.38 -7.75 9.66
CA VAL A 127 11.95 -6.92 8.60
C VAL A 127 11.15 -5.63 8.55
N GLU A 128 11.81 -4.50 8.71
CA GLU A 128 11.20 -3.18 8.53
C GLU A 128 11.82 -2.49 7.32
N TRP A 129 10.99 -1.93 6.45
CA TRP A 129 11.46 -1.28 5.24
C TRP A 129 10.71 0.03 5.00
N LYS A 130 11.46 1.13 4.84
CA LYS A 130 10.96 2.38 4.28
C LYS A 130 10.88 2.22 2.77
N VAL A 131 9.66 2.10 2.27
CA VAL A 131 9.39 1.78 0.87
C VAL A 131 9.91 2.92 -0.02
N GLY A 132 10.67 2.53 -1.03
CA GLY A 132 11.31 3.43 -1.97
C GLY A 132 11.79 2.70 -3.22
N PRO A 133 12.36 3.42 -4.20
CA PRO A 133 12.98 2.80 -5.36
C PRO A 133 14.15 1.91 -4.93
N VAL A 134 14.28 0.74 -5.55
CA VAL A 134 15.34 -0.23 -5.27
C VAL A 134 15.77 -0.87 -6.59
N GLU A 135 17.08 -0.90 -6.82
CA GLU A 135 17.68 -1.69 -7.89
C GLU A 135 18.18 -3.01 -7.32
N GLY A 136 17.60 -4.14 -7.77
CA GLY A 136 18.01 -5.46 -7.33
C GLY A 136 17.45 -5.90 -5.97
N ALA A 137 18.29 -6.52 -5.15
CA ALA A 137 17.91 -7.05 -3.84
C ALA A 137 17.94 -5.95 -2.76
N LEU A 138 16.98 -5.99 -1.85
CA LEU A 138 16.97 -5.15 -0.65
C LEU A 138 18.09 -5.53 0.32
N PHE A 139 18.40 -6.82 0.39
CA PHE A 139 19.42 -7.33 1.30
C PHE A 139 20.08 -8.56 0.67
N GLU A 140 21.41 -8.62 0.76
CA GLU A 140 22.20 -9.80 0.40
C GLU A 140 23.24 -10.13 1.46
N TYR A 141 23.28 -11.39 1.90
CA TYR A 141 24.26 -11.87 2.87
C TYR A 141 24.41 -13.39 2.77
N ALA A 142 25.65 -13.89 2.66
CA ALA A 142 25.96 -15.34 2.68
C ALA A 142 25.06 -16.21 1.77
N GLY A 143 24.70 -15.70 0.58
CA GLY A 143 23.81 -16.39 -0.37
C GLY A 143 22.31 -16.14 -0.15
N THR A 144 21.90 -15.63 1.00
CA THR A 144 20.54 -15.17 1.29
C THR A 144 20.27 -13.86 0.55
N LYS A 145 19.14 -13.79 -0.17
CA LYS A 145 18.67 -12.58 -0.87
C LYS A 145 17.23 -12.24 -0.50
N LEU A 146 17.00 -10.99 -0.11
CA LEU A 146 15.66 -10.44 0.07
C LEU A 146 15.30 -9.56 -1.13
N LEU A 147 14.30 -9.97 -1.92
CA LEU A 147 13.82 -9.19 -3.05
C LEU A 147 12.56 -8.41 -2.66
N HIS A 148 12.48 -7.12 -2.99
CA HIS A 148 11.33 -6.26 -2.65
C HIS A 148 9.98 -6.82 -3.13
N LYS A 149 9.97 -7.55 -4.25
CA LYS A 149 8.76 -8.16 -4.84
C LYS A 149 8.06 -9.16 -3.93
N VAL A 150 8.76 -9.75 -2.95
CA VAL A 150 8.16 -10.72 -2.00
C VAL A 150 7.02 -10.09 -1.21
N PHE A 151 7.10 -8.78 -0.97
CA PHE A 151 6.13 -8.07 -0.16
C PHE A 151 4.81 -7.84 -0.89
N LYS A 152 4.78 -7.78 -2.23
CA LYS A 152 3.57 -7.43 -3.00
C LYS A 152 2.97 -6.07 -2.59
N VAL A 153 3.85 -5.06 -2.53
CA VAL A 153 3.50 -3.68 -2.13
C VAL A 153 2.28 -3.16 -2.93
N PRO A 154 1.20 -2.73 -2.25
CA PRO A 154 -0.02 -2.27 -2.90
C PRO A 154 0.13 -0.84 -3.47
N LYS A 155 -0.85 -0.43 -4.28
CA LYS A 155 -1.09 0.97 -4.65
C LYS A 155 -2.31 1.53 -3.88
N PRO A 156 -2.30 2.80 -3.44
CA PRO A 156 -1.17 3.74 -3.47
C PRO A 156 0.01 3.23 -2.63
N TRP A 157 1.23 3.66 -2.96
CA TRP A 157 2.45 3.10 -2.34
C TRP A 157 2.50 3.47 -0.85
N PRO A 158 2.61 2.48 0.06
CA PRO A 158 2.82 2.76 1.47
C PRO A 158 4.16 3.42 1.69
N HIS A 159 4.29 4.14 2.81
CA HIS A 159 5.55 4.78 3.19
C HIS A 159 6.50 3.78 3.86
N ARG A 160 5.94 2.86 4.65
CA ARG A 160 6.68 1.83 5.38
C ARG A 160 5.96 0.49 5.33
N LEU A 161 6.71 -0.58 5.53
CA LEU A 161 6.16 -1.88 5.86
C LEU A 161 6.96 -2.56 6.96
N THR A 162 6.25 -3.41 7.72
CA THR A 162 6.82 -4.36 8.66
C THR A 162 6.39 -5.75 8.24
N ALA A 163 7.34 -6.67 8.15
CA ALA A 163 7.13 -8.04 7.77
C ALA A 163 7.71 -8.99 8.80
N VAL A 164 7.06 -10.14 9.00
CA VAL A 164 7.54 -11.18 9.90
C VAL A 164 7.96 -12.39 9.06
N PHE A 165 9.20 -12.83 9.26
CA PHE A 165 9.75 -14.04 8.67
C PHE A 165 9.94 -15.11 9.74
N VAL A 166 9.74 -16.37 9.35
CA VAL A 166 10.11 -17.53 10.17
C VAL A 166 10.89 -18.49 9.28
N LYS A 167 12.15 -18.77 9.65
CA LYS A 167 13.06 -19.63 8.88
C LYS A 167 13.11 -19.29 7.39
N GLY A 168 13.29 -18.01 7.07
CA GLY A 168 13.36 -17.50 5.69
C GLY A 168 12.03 -17.38 4.95
N LYS A 169 10.89 -17.75 5.56
CA LYS A 169 9.56 -17.67 4.92
C LYS A 169 8.77 -16.50 5.46
N LEU A 170 8.30 -15.63 4.56
CA LEU A 170 7.38 -14.53 4.88
C LEU A 170 6.06 -15.08 5.45
N LYS A 171 5.65 -14.58 6.61
CA LYS A 171 4.41 -14.97 7.32
C LYS A 171 3.33 -13.89 7.24
N SER A 172 3.71 -12.64 7.45
CA SER A 172 2.78 -11.51 7.41
C SER A 172 3.51 -10.26 6.96
N THR A 173 2.74 -9.32 6.40
CA THR A 173 3.19 -7.98 6.05
C THR A 173 2.11 -7.00 6.48
N THR A 174 2.51 -5.96 7.21
CA THR A 174 1.68 -4.80 7.53
C THR A 174 2.28 -3.60 6.81
N TYR A 175 1.42 -2.79 6.18
CA TYR A 175 1.84 -1.58 5.49
C TYR A 175 1.37 -0.36 6.27
N PHE A 176 2.09 0.73 6.12
CA PHE A 176 1.84 1.96 6.85
C PHE A 176 1.88 3.17 5.92
N ASP A 177 1.02 4.15 6.18
CA ASP A 177 1.11 5.47 5.56
C ASP A 177 2.30 6.28 6.10
N LYS A 178 2.40 7.56 5.70
CA LYS A 178 3.50 8.44 6.11
C LYS A 178 3.41 8.84 7.59
N GLU A 179 2.22 8.80 8.19
CA GLU A 179 1.94 9.06 9.60
C GLU A 179 2.20 7.85 10.50
N GLY A 180 2.36 6.65 9.91
CA GLY A 180 2.55 5.41 10.65
C GLY A 180 1.25 4.67 10.98
N THR A 181 0.14 5.04 10.34
CA THR A 181 -1.14 4.34 10.47
C THR A 181 -1.13 3.05 9.64
N PRO A 182 -1.54 1.89 10.19
CA PRO A 182 -1.68 0.67 9.41
C PRO A 182 -2.68 0.84 8.26
N LEU A 183 -2.26 0.48 7.05
CA LEU A 183 -3.14 0.40 5.88
C LEU A 183 -3.88 -0.93 5.87
N GLU A 184 -5.20 -0.87 5.66
CA GLU A 184 -5.98 -2.08 5.41
C GLU A 184 -5.73 -2.60 3.99
N VAL A 185 -4.97 -3.70 3.94
CA VAL A 185 -4.68 -4.47 2.73
C VAL A 185 -5.32 -5.86 2.72
N SER A 186 -5.84 -6.32 3.87
CA SER A 186 -6.46 -7.64 3.98
C SER A 186 -7.80 -7.64 3.25
N LYS A 187 -7.82 -8.31 2.10
CA LYS A 187 -9.04 -8.57 1.32
C LYS A 187 -9.58 -9.92 1.76
N THR A 188 -10.22 -9.97 2.92
CA THR A 188 -10.97 -11.17 3.31
C THR A 188 -12.09 -11.33 2.29
N PRO A 189 -12.11 -12.42 1.50
CA PRO A 189 -13.19 -12.64 0.56
C PRO A 189 -14.52 -12.67 1.29
N LEU A 190 -15.53 -12.01 0.74
CA LEU A 190 -16.89 -12.10 1.28
C LEU A 190 -17.39 -13.51 1.00
N THR A 191 -17.90 -14.18 2.03
CA THR A 191 -18.52 -15.51 1.92
C THR A 191 -20.01 -15.42 1.63
N GLU A 192 -20.66 -14.39 2.17
CA GLU A 192 -22.08 -14.13 1.97
C GLU A 192 -22.24 -12.84 1.17
N TRP A 193 -22.18 -12.94 -0.15
CA TRP A 193 -22.38 -11.79 -1.04
C TRP A 193 -23.57 -11.97 -1.99
N GLY A 194 -24.40 -12.98 -1.77
CA GLY A 194 -25.56 -13.27 -2.61
C GLY A 194 -25.22 -14.02 -3.90
N GLU A 195 -24.21 -14.90 -3.89
CA GLU A 195 -23.86 -15.76 -5.04
C GLU A 195 -25.07 -16.57 -5.57
N ALA A 196 -26.00 -16.92 -4.68
CA ALA A 196 -27.23 -17.66 -4.97
C ALA A 196 -28.46 -16.77 -5.18
N ALA A 197 -28.30 -15.45 -5.36
CA ALA A 197 -29.45 -14.57 -5.59
C ALA A 197 -30.17 -14.93 -6.89
N GLU A 198 -31.50 -14.83 -6.85
CA GLU A 198 -32.42 -15.05 -7.97
C GLU A 198 -33.14 -13.76 -8.34
N ALA A 199 -33.62 -13.62 -9.58
CA ALA A 199 -34.21 -12.36 -10.06
C ALA A 199 -35.40 -11.89 -9.19
N SER A 200 -36.21 -12.82 -8.69
CA SER A 200 -37.34 -12.52 -7.81
C SER A 200 -36.93 -11.96 -6.45
N THR A 201 -35.69 -12.19 -6.00
CA THR A 201 -35.18 -11.70 -4.71
C THR A 201 -34.73 -10.24 -4.75
N LEU A 202 -34.57 -9.67 -5.96
CA LEU A 202 -34.11 -8.28 -6.12
C LEU A 202 -35.22 -7.27 -5.86
N ALA A 203 -36.47 -7.58 -6.23
CA ALA A 203 -37.58 -6.66 -5.98
C ALA A 203 -37.73 -6.38 -4.47
N GLY A 204 -37.71 -5.11 -4.07
CA GLY A 204 -37.81 -4.68 -2.67
C GLY A 204 -36.52 -4.86 -1.85
N TYR A 205 -35.38 -5.09 -2.50
CA TYR A 205 -34.06 -5.24 -1.86
C TYR A 205 -33.69 -4.04 -0.98
N ILE A 206 -34.03 -2.82 -1.40
CA ILE A 206 -33.80 -1.61 -0.59
C ILE A 206 -34.83 -1.53 0.55
N GLU A 207 -36.11 -1.74 0.25
CA GLU A 207 -37.22 -1.64 1.22
C GLU A 207 -37.11 -2.63 2.38
N ARG A 208 -36.63 -3.86 2.13
CA ARG A 208 -36.40 -4.86 3.17
C ARG A 208 -35.17 -4.58 4.04
N GLY A 209 -34.33 -3.62 3.66
CA GLY A 209 -33.09 -3.29 4.36
C GLY A 209 -31.88 -4.16 3.95
N ASP A 210 -32.04 -5.06 2.96
CA ASP A 210 -30.95 -5.93 2.48
C ASP A 210 -29.79 -5.10 1.92
N PHE A 211 -30.08 -3.97 1.24
CA PHE A 211 -29.07 -3.04 0.74
C PHE A 211 -28.17 -2.47 1.85
N ALA A 212 -28.77 -1.97 2.94
CA ALA A 212 -28.03 -1.40 4.06
C ALA A 212 -27.24 -2.47 4.83
N ALA A 213 -27.82 -3.66 4.97
CA ALA A 213 -27.15 -4.80 5.60
C ALA A 213 -25.93 -5.27 4.78
N ASP A 214 -26.08 -5.40 3.45
CA ASP A 214 -24.98 -5.73 2.55
C ASP A 214 -23.90 -4.65 2.56
N ALA A 215 -24.28 -3.37 2.52
CA ALA A 215 -23.35 -2.25 2.62
C ALA A 215 -22.53 -2.27 3.92
N ALA A 216 -23.19 -2.54 5.07
CA ALA A 216 -22.52 -2.63 6.35
C ALA A 216 -21.59 -3.86 6.43
N ARG A 217 -22.01 -4.99 5.86
CA ARG A 217 -21.22 -6.23 5.82
C ARG A 217 -20.02 -6.15 4.87
N PHE A 218 -20.21 -5.60 3.67
CA PHE A 218 -19.18 -5.57 2.63
C PHE A 218 -18.14 -4.50 2.95
N PHE A 219 -18.57 -3.37 3.50
CA PHE A 219 -17.74 -2.20 3.76
C PHE A 219 -17.98 -1.65 5.17
N PRO A 220 -17.64 -2.39 6.24
CA PRO A 220 -17.93 -2.00 7.62
C PRO A 220 -17.23 -0.70 8.03
N LYS A 221 -16.05 -0.44 7.46
CA LYS A 221 -15.18 0.71 7.78
C LYS A 221 -15.22 1.84 6.76
N ALA A 222 -16.01 1.71 5.69
CA ALA A 222 -16.12 2.77 4.70
C ALA A 222 -16.83 4.00 5.30
N PRO A 223 -16.39 5.23 4.96
CA PRO A 223 -17.16 6.43 5.22
C PRO A 223 -18.58 6.29 4.68
N ARG A 224 -19.55 6.94 5.32
CA ARG A 224 -20.96 6.86 4.92
C ARG A 224 -21.38 8.12 4.19
N VAL A 225 -22.11 7.95 3.09
CA VAL A 225 -22.78 9.04 2.39
C VAL A 225 -23.95 9.49 3.27
N SER A 226 -23.99 10.78 3.57
CA SER A 226 -25.07 11.43 4.32
C SER A 226 -25.42 12.74 3.63
N LYS A 227 -26.63 12.84 3.10
CA LYS A 227 -27.14 14.00 2.36
C LYS A 227 -28.48 14.45 2.96
N PRO A 228 -28.85 15.74 2.87
CA PRO A 228 -30.23 16.13 3.11
C PRO A 228 -31.09 15.41 2.07
N GLY A 229 -32.08 14.64 2.49
CA GLY A 229 -32.88 13.81 1.58
C GLY A 229 -33.51 14.60 0.42
N SER A 230 -33.95 13.88 -0.62
CA SER A 230 -34.47 14.47 -1.87
C SER A 230 -35.93 14.13 -2.11
N GLU A 231 -36.79 15.15 -2.20
CA GLU A 231 -38.21 14.97 -2.50
C GLU A 231 -38.44 14.35 -3.88
N LYS A 232 -37.60 14.67 -4.87
CA LYS A 232 -37.66 14.06 -6.21
C LYS A 232 -37.42 12.57 -6.15
N VAL A 233 -36.42 12.12 -5.38
CA VAL A 233 -36.16 10.67 -5.21
C VAL A 233 -37.35 9.97 -4.53
N ARG A 234 -38.01 10.62 -3.57
CA ARG A 234 -39.19 10.09 -2.85
C ARG A 234 -40.45 9.93 -3.72
N ALA A 235 -40.45 10.38 -4.97
CA ALA A 235 -41.60 10.28 -5.85
C ALA A 235 -41.97 8.82 -6.18
N VAL A 236 -41.02 7.89 -6.12
CA VAL A 236 -41.25 6.44 -6.33
C VAL A 236 -41.00 5.63 -5.04
N PRO A 237 -41.68 4.47 -4.82
CA PRO A 237 -41.57 3.69 -3.59
C PRO A 237 -40.13 3.30 -3.20
N ALA A 238 -39.39 2.66 -4.12
CA ALA A 238 -37.99 2.30 -3.89
C ALA A 238 -37.08 3.51 -3.65
N GLY A 239 -37.45 4.68 -4.19
CA GLY A 239 -36.74 5.93 -3.97
C GLY A 239 -36.96 6.48 -2.56
N ARG A 240 -38.17 6.35 -1.98
CA ARG A 240 -38.39 6.67 -0.56
C ARG A 240 -37.53 5.82 0.37
N ALA A 241 -37.43 4.53 0.06
CA ALA A 241 -36.60 3.61 0.84
C ALA A 241 -35.11 3.96 0.71
N LEU A 242 -34.64 4.23 -0.51
CA LEU A 242 -33.26 4.67 -0.72
C LEU A 242 -32.96 5.99 0.01
N ASP A 243 -33.87 6.94 -0.02
CA ASP A 243 -33.73 8.22 0.67
C ASP A 243 -33.58 8.05 2.18
N ALA A 244 -34.39 7.18 2.78
CA ALA A 244 -34.26 6.85 4.20
C ALA A 244 -32.90 6.21 4.52
N VAL A 245 -32.40 5.32 3.66
CA VAL A 245 -31.08 4.69 3.83
C VAL A 245 -29.95 5.72 3.71
N VAL A 246 -30.00 6.63 2.74
CA VAL A 246 -28.98 7.70 2.58
C VAL A 246 -29.01 8.66 3.76
N MET A 247 -30.20 9.14 4.17
CA MET A 247 -30.34 10.03 5.31
C MET A 247 -29.88 9.38 6.62
N GLY A 248 -30.05 8.06 6.76
CA GLY A 248 -29.58 7.28 7.90
C GLY A 248 -28.10 6.91 7.87
N GLY A 249 -27.34 7.30 6.84
CA GLY A 249 -25.93 6.94 6.69
C GLY A 249 -25.71 5.45 6.37
N GLY A 250 -26.70 4.77 5.80
CA GLY A 250 -26.62 3.35 5.44
C GLY A 250 -25.85 3.06 4.14
N VAL A 251 -25.54 4.10 3.37
CA VAL A 251 -24.82 3.98 2.09
C VAL A 251 -23.32 4.23 2.29
N PRO A 252 -22.42 3.31 1.89
CA PRO A 252 -20.98 3.56 1.95
C PRO A 252 -20.56 4.46 0.79
N SER A 253 -19.59 5.33 1.01
CA SER A 253 -18.90 6.00 -0.09
C SER A 253 -18.08 4.96 -0.84
N MET A 254 -18.35 4.85 -2.15
CA MET A 254 -17.68 3.94 -3.07
C MET A 254 -16.60 4.71 -3.82
N THR A 255 -15.41 4.13 -3.97
CA THR A 255 -14.23 4.88 -4.43
C THR A 255 -13.63 4.33 -5.73
N LEU A 256 -14.10 3.17 -6.19
CA LEU A 256 -13.57 2.53 -7.39
C LEU A 256 -14.61 2.47 -8.51
N ALA A 257 -15.86 2.19 -8.18
CA ALA A 257 -16.99 2.22 -9.11
C ALA A 257 -17.73 3.58 -9.04
N PHE A 258 -19.05 3.57 -9.25
CA PHE A 258 -19.90 4.75 -9.09
C PHE A 258 -20.17 5.01 -7.61
N ASP A 259 -20.08 6.25 -7.13
CA ASP A 259 -20.46 6.66 -5.79
C ASP A 259 -21.85 7.31 -5.76
N PHE A 260 -22.53 7.25 -4.62
CA PHE A 260 -23.81 7.91 -4.38
C PHE A 260 -23.67 9.40 -4.05
N ASP A 261 -22.54 10.02 -4.35
CA ASP A 261 -22.31 11.44 -4.04
C ASP A 261 -23.19 12.39 -4.85
N SER A 262 -23.61 11.95 -6.04
CA SER A 262 -24.61 12.63 -6.89
C SER A 262 -26.06 12.41 -6.43
N TYR A 263 -26.27 11.76 -5.28
CA TYR A 263 -27.60 11.51 -4.75
C TYR A 263 -28.41 12.81 -4.61
N GLY A 264 -29.59 12.81 -5.21
CA GLY A 264 -30.53 13.93 -5.15
C GLY A 264 -30.17 15.11 -6.06
N PHE A 265 -29.18 14.97 -6.94
CA PHE A 265 -28.81 15.99 -7.91
C PHE A 265 -29.99 16.30 -8.85
N ASP A 266 -30.41 17.56 -8.91
CA ASP A 266 -31.55 17.99 -9.71
C ASP A 266 -31.10 18.34 -11.14
N CYS A 267 -31.27 17.38 -12.06
CA CYS A 267 -30.81 17.51 -13.44
C CYS A 267 -31.43 18.71 -14.18
N LYS A 268 -32.69 19.07 -13.88
CA LYS A 268 -33.35 20.22 -14.50
C LYS A 268 -32.83 21.54 -13.96
N LYS A 269 -32.73 21.65 -12.62
CA LYS A 269 -32.26 22.88 -11.98
C LYS A 269 -30.83 23.23 -12.39
N GLU A 270 -30.01 22.21 -12.59
CA GLU A 270 -28.61 22.34 -13.02
C GLU A 270 -28.45 22.29 -14.56
N GLU A 271 -29.57 22.36 -15.30
CA GLU A 271 -29.62 22.44 -16.77
C GLU A 271 -28.80 21.35 -17.49
N LEU A 272 -28.83 20.12 -16.96
CA LEU A 272 -28.01 19.02 -17.48
C LEU A 272 -28.39 18.67 -18.92
N TYR A 273 -27.50 18.97 -19.87
CA TYR A 273 -27.76 18.79 -21.29
C TYR A 273 -28.12 17.32 -21.62
N GLY A 274 -29.25 17.13 -22.32
CA GLY A 274 -29.80 15.80 -22.65
C GLY A 274 -30.63 15.14 -21.54
N ALA A 275 -30.61 15.69 -20.32
CA ALA A 275 -31.32 15.15 -19.15
C ALA A 275 -32.00 16.25 -18.31
N SER A 276 -32.26 17.43 -18.87
CA SER A 276 -32.87 18.58 -18.18
C SER A 276 -34.39 18.48 -17.99
N ASP A 277 -34.95 17.28 -18.18
CA ASP A 277 -36.35 16.98 -17.87
C ASP A 277 -36.53 16.87 -16.35
N ASP A 278 -37.69 17.30 -15.84
CA ASP A 278 -38.01 17.24 -14.40
C ASP A 278 -38.09 15.81 -13.86
N LYS A 279 -38.28 14.83 -14.75
CA LYS A 279 -38.37 13.43 -14.37
C LYS A 279 -37.05 12.81 -13.92
N TYR A 280 -35.90 13.42 -14.22
CA TYR A 280 -34.60 12.85 -13.87
C TYR A 280 -34.03 13.43 -12.58
N VAL A 281 -33.51 12.54 -11.74
CA VAL A 281 -32.76 12.88 -10.53
C VAL A 281 -31.52 12.02 -10.41
N GLY A 282 -30.39 12.62 -10.07
CA GLY A 282 -29.12 11.91 -9.91
C GLY A 282 -29.12 10.97 -8.71
N ILE A 283 -28.58 9.76 -8.90
CA ILE A 283 -28.46 8.73 -7.86
C ILE A 283 -27.00 8.42 -7.57
N ALA A 284 -26.20 8.16 -8.60
CA ALA A 284 -24.79 7.84 -8.46
C ALA A 284 -23.96 8.36 -9.64
N SER A 285 -22.66 8.60 -9.45
CA SER A 285 -21.73 9.00 -10.51
C SER A 285 -20.34 8.41 -10.31
N ASP A 286 -19.55 8.34 -11.38
CA ASP A 286 -18.15 7.91 -11.34
C ASP A 286 -17.17 9.06 -11.04
N GLY A 287 -17.68 10.27 -10.78
CA GLY A 287 -16.89 11.49 -10.58
C GLY A 287 -16.18 12.01 -11.84
N SER A 288 -16.35 11.36 -12.99
CA SER A 288 -15.71 11.69 -14.27
C SER A 288 -16.70 12.05 -15.38
N GLY A 289 -18.00 12.09 -15.07
CA GLY A 289 -19.06 12.55 -15.97
C GLY A 289 -20.14 11.50 -16.24
N GLU A 290 -19.90 10.23 -15.91
CA GLU A 290 -20.94 9.20 -16.05
C GLU A 290 -21.84 9.19 -14.81
N MET A 291 -23.16 9.13 -15.03
CA MET A 291 -24.12 9.13 -13.93
C MET A 291 -25.23 8.09 -14.14
N PHE A 292 -25.76 7.59 -13.03
CA PHE A 292 -27.05 6.90 -12.99
C PHE A 292 -28.11 7.87 -12.50
N LEU A 293 -29.13 8.08 -13.33
CA LEU A 293 -30.28 8.92 -13.02
C LEU A 293 -31.51 8.03 -12.82
N LEU A 294 -32.33 8.38 -11.83
CA LEU A 294 -33.65 7.80 -11.64
C LEU A 294 -34.65 8.57 -12.50
N ASP A 295 -35.42 7.85 -13.32
CA ASP A 295 -36.64 8.38 -13.92
C ASP A 295 -37.78 8.22 -12.89
N VAL A 296 -38.19 9.34 -12.29
CA VAL A 296 -39.19 9.34 -11.22
C VAL A 296 -40.61 9.04 -11.72
N THR A 297 -40.82 8.99 -13.04
CA THR A 297 -42.13 8.64 -13.61
C THR A 297 -42.29 7.13 -13.79
N THR A 298 -41.21 6.42 -14.13
CA THR A 298 -41.24 4.97 -14.36
C THR A 298 -40.65 4.17 -13.20
N GLY A 299 -39.79 4.79 -12.38
CA GLY A 299 -38.98 4.11 -11.36
C GLY A 299 -37.78 3.36 -11.93
N GLU A 300 -37.53 3.47 -13.23
CA GLU A 300 -36.36 2.88 -13.90
C GLU A 300 -35.12 3.76 -13.71
N VAL A 301 -33.95 3.16 -13.91
CA VAL A 301 -32.67 3.86 -13.87
C VAL A 301 -32.10 3.93 -15.27
N VAL A 302 -31.70 5.13 -15.66
CA VAL A 302 -31.00 5.42 -16.91
C VAL A 302 -29.54 5.75 -16.63
N ARG A 303 -28.67 5.48 -17.60
CA ARG A 303 -27.28 5.94 -17.59
C ARG A 303 -27.21 7.22 -18.42
N TYR A 304 -26.54 8.21 -17.87
CA TYR A 304 -26.21 9.46 -18.53
C TYR A 304 -24.70 9.51 -18.79
N ALA A 305 -24.33 9.79 -20.03
CA ALA A 305 -22.96 10.02 -20.45
C ALA A 305 -22.74 11.50 -20.73
N HIS A 306 -21.99 12.19 -19.86
CA HIS A 306 -21.85 13.65 -19.93
C HIS A 306 -21.24 14.16 -21.23
N GLU A 307 -20.17 13.51 -21.69
CA GLU A 307 -19.46 13.90 -22.91
C GLU A 307 -20.35 13.78 -24.17
N GLU A 308 -21.28 12.82 -24.17
CA GLU A 308 -22.20 12.59 -25.29
C GLU A 308 -23.51 13.36 -25.14
N GLY A 309 -23.85 13.82 -23.94
CA GLY A 309 -25.15 14.38 -23.62
C GLY A 309 -26.30 13.38 -23.84
N SER A 310 -26.04 12.09 -23.67
CA SER A 310 -26.96 11.01 -24.03
C SER A 310 -27.49 10.29 -22.78
N VAL A 311 -28.75 9.86 -22.87
CA VAL A 311 -29.43 9.07 -21.83
C VAL A 311 -29.85 7.72 -22.43
N ALA A 312 -29.49 6.63 -21.77
CA ALA A 312 -29.82 5.28 -22.19
C ALA A 312 -30.38 4.43 -21.04
N PRO A 313 -31.29 3.45 -21.30
CA PRO A 313 -31.75 2.53 -20.26
C PRO A 313 -30.60 1.77 -19.60
N ALA A 314 -30.61 1.68 -18.27
CA ALA A 314 -29.54 1.01 -17.52
C ALA A 314 -30.05 -0.12 -16.63
N PHE A 315 -31.04 0.15 -15.78
CA PHE A 315 -31.66 -0.84 -14.89
C PHE A 315 -33.17 -0.62 -14.82
N THR A 316 -33.92 -1.70 -14.65
CA THR A 316 -35.39 -1.64 -14.55
C THR A 316 -35.88 -1.17 -13.18
N SER A 317 -35.00 -1.03 -12.18
CA SER A 317 -35.33 -0.46 -10.87
C SER A 317 -34.09 -0.03 -10.08
N LEU A 318 -34.30 0.78 -9.03
CA LEU A 318 -33.26 1.12 -8.06
C LEU A 318 -32.69 -0.09 -7.33
N ASP A 319 -33.51 -1.11 -7.06
CA ASP A 319 -33.05 -2.33 -6.40
C ASP A 319 -31.95 -3.03 -7.22
N HIS A 320 -32.14 -3.12 -8.54
CA HIS A 320 -31.16 -3.69 -9.45
C HIS A 320 -29.86 -2.88 -9.49
N LEU A 321 -29.96 -1.55 -9.51
CA LEU A 321 -28.80 -0.65 -9.43
C LEU A 321 -28.03 -0.88 -8.11
N ALA A 322 -28.72 -0.77 -6.97
CA ALA A 322 -28.14 -0.87 -5.64
C ALA A 322 -27.46 -2.23 -5.40
N PHE A 323 -28.12 -3.32 -5.81
CA PHE A 323 -27.56 -4.66 -5.75
C PHE A 323 -26.27 -4.78 -6.58
N SER A 324 -26.27 -4.20 -7.78
CA SER A 324 -25.18 -4.30 -8.74
C SER A 324 -23.96 -3.49 -8.29
N LEU A 325 -24.15 -2.21 -7.94
CA LEU A 325 -23.04 -1.30 -7.64
C LEU A 325 -22.24 -1.75 -6.41
N LEU A 326 -22.89 -2.17 -5.32
CA LEU A 326 -22.18 -2.71 -4.14
C LEU A 326 -21.27 -3.89 -4.50
N ARG A 327 -21.74 -4.78 -5.36
CA ARG A 327 -21.01 -5.99 -5.75
C ARG A 327 -19.89 -5.68 -6.74
N ILE A 328 -20.08 -4.71 -7.63
CA ILE A 328 -19.03 -4.22 -8.52
C ILE A 328 -17.92 -3.57 -7.68
N GLU A 329 -18.25 -2.70 -6.73
CA GLU A 329 -17.26 -2.11 -5.81
C GLU A 329 -16.51 -3.20 -5.02
N ALA A 330 -17.24 -4.21 -4.52
CA ALA A 330 -16.64 -5.31 -3.78
C ALA A 330 -15.72 -6.17 -4.66
N ALA A 331 -16.09 -6.40 -5.93
CA ALA A 331 -15.26 -7.09 -6.90
C ALA A 331 -14.02 -6.28 -7.31
N ALA A 332 -14.15 -4.96 -7.48
CA ALA A 332 -13.04 -4.04 -7.74
C ALA A 332 -12.05 -4.03 -6.55
N LYS A 333 -12.57 -4.06 -5.32
CA LYS A 333 -11.77 -4.26 -4.10
C LYS A 333 -11.27 -5.70 -3.93
N LYS A 334 -11.57 -6.63 -4.85
CA LYS A 334 -11.24 -8.07 -4.84
C LYS A 334 -11.73 -8.82 -3.61
N LEU A 335 -12.85 -8.38 -3.04
CA LEU A 335 -13.59 -9.08 -1.99
C LEU A 335 -14.50 -10.18 -2.57
N ILE A 336 -14.92 -10.03 -3.83
CA ILE A 336 -15.72 -11.01 -4.58
C ILE A 336 -14.96 -11.44 -5.84
N PRO A 337 -14.95 -12.74 -6.21
CA PRO A 337 -14.36 -13.18 -7.47
C PRO A 337 -15.15 -12.67 -8.69
N LYS A 338 -14.50 -11.88 -9.56
CA LYS A 338 -15.13 -11.30 -10.77
C LYS A 338 -15.84 -12.32 -11.65
N ALA A 339 -15.24 -13.51 -11.85
CA ALA A 339 -15.83 -14.55 -12.69
C ALA A 339 -17.18 -15.05 -12.14
N LYS A 340 -17.28 -15.21 -10.82
CA LYS A 340 -18.53 -15.62 -10.15
C LYS A 340 -19.59 -14.52 -10.23
N LEU A 341 -19.19 -13.26 -10.01
CA LEU A 341 -20.09 -12.13 -10.12
C LEU A 341 -20.59 -11.93 -11.56
N SER A 342 -19.74 -12.11 -12.57
CA SER A 342 -20.13 -12.05 -13.97
C SER A 342 -21.16 -13.14 -14.32
N ALA A 343 -20.97 -14.36 -13.81
CA ALA A 343 -21.95 -15.44 -13.97
C ALA A 343 -23.29 -15.11 -13.29
N LEU A 344 -23.26 -14.51 -12.09
CA LEU A 344 -24.45 -14.05 -11.39
C LEU A 344 -25.20 -12.98 -12.18
N PHE A 345 -24.53 -11.92 -12.64
CA PHE A 345 -25.16 -10.86 -13.44
C PHE A 345 -25.76 -11.40 -14.73
N LYS A 346 -25.10 -12.36 -15.40
CA LYS A 346 -25.66 -13.05 -16.56
C LYS A 346 -26.93 -13.82 -16.20
N ARG A 347 -26.95 -14.57 -15.09
CA ARG A 347 -28.13 -15.31 -14.62
C ARG A 347 -29.29 -14.38 -14.29
N LEU A 348 -29.01 -13.23 -13.69
CA LEU A 348 -30.01 -12.23 -13.30
C LEU A 348 -30.46 -11.31 -14.45
N GLY A 349 -29.86 -11.43 -15.64
CA GLY A 349 -30.18 -10.54 -16.77
C GLY A 349 -29.66 -9.11 -16.62
N LEU A 350 -28.70 -8.87 -15.72
CA LEU A 350 -28.12 -7.54 -15.44
C LEU A 350 -27.00 -7.20 -16.43
N THR A 351 -27.38 -6.96 -17.68
CA THR A 351 -26.44 -6.70 -18.79
C THR A 351 -25.55 -5.48 -18.53
N THR A 352 -26.12 -4.37 -18.06
CA THR A 352 -25.39 -3.14 -17.71
C THR A 352 -24.35 -3.39 -16.61
N ALA A 353 -24.73 -4.10 -15.55
CA ALA A 353 -23.80 -4.46 -14.48
C ALA A 353 -22.65 -5.36 -14.99
N GLY A 354 -22.98 -6.28 -15.90
CA GLY A 354 -21.98 -7.12 -16.57
C GLY A 354 -21.00 -6.34 -17.46
N ALA A 355 -21.43 -5.23 -18.06
CA ALA A 355 -20.55 -4.33 -18.81
C ALA A 355 -19.63 -3.55 -17.87
N LEU A 356 -20.19 -2.91 -16.83
CA LEU A 356 -19.43 -2.17 -15.82
C LEU A 356 -18.38 -3.05 -15.13
N LEU A 357 -18.71 -4.30 -14.79
CA LEU A 357 -17.76 -5.22 -14.15
C LEU A 357 -16.52 -5.53 -15.02
N LYS A 358 -16.55 -5.28 -16.33
CA LYS A 358 -15.37 -5.43 -17.19
C LYS A 358 -14.44 -4.22 -17.12
N GLU A 359 -14.99 -3.05 -16.80
CA GLU A 359 -14.25 -1.79 -16.70
C GLU A 359 -13.43 -1.72 -15.40
N TYR A 360 -13.96 -2.27 -14.31
CA TYR A 360 -13.33 -2.34 -12.98
C TYR A 360 -12.73 -3.71 -12.70
#